data_AF-A0A4Q5S1M3-F1
#
_entry.id   AF-A0A4Q5S1M3-F1
#
_cell.length_a   1.000
_cell.length_b   1.000
_cell.length_c   1.000
_cell.angle_alpha   90.00
_cell.angle_beta   90.00
_cell.angle_gamma   90.00
#
_symmetry.space_group_name_H-M   'P 1'
#
loop_
_entity.id
_entity.type
_entity.pdbx_description
1 polymer ?
#
loop_
_entity_poly.entity_id
_entity_poly.type
_entity_poly.pdbx_seq_one_letter_code
_entity_poly.pdbx_strand_id
1 'polypeptide(L)'
;MPIRVAALYQFVRFDDLPAIQRVLDGACHANGVKGTLLLAPEGINGTIAGTNEGIGAVLDHIRTLPGCAAIEVKESRAATMPFHRMKVRLKREIVTMGQPDVNPLATGHYVAPEDWNALIAEPGTILIDTRNDYEVALGTFAGATDPHTKSFSEFPGWFRAHRAEFGEAPKVAMFCTGGIRCEKSTAFLKAEGIEQVYHLKGGILAYLEHVPPEQSRWEGECFVFDERVSVSHGLKPGDYELCRACRLPLGAEERASPLYEAGISCSACHATRTDEQRARYAERQRQEALAAARGEAHVGATYSDAD
;
A
#
# COMPACT_ATOMS: atom_id res chain seq x y z
N MET A 1 18.97 -5.75 -8.96
CA MET A 1 18.53 -5.20 -7.65
C MET A 1 18.51 -6.34 -6.62
N PRO A 2 19.29 -6.25 -5.53
CA PRO A 2 19.56 -7.39 -4.65
C PRO A 2 18.44 -7.68 -3.64
N ILE A 3 17.61 -6.70 -3.28
CA ILE A 3 16.55 -6.88 -2.29
C ILE A 3 15.27 -7.36 -2.98
N ARG A 4 14.68 -8.44 -2.46
CA ARG A 4 13.34 -8.91 -2.83
C ARG A 4 12.32 -8.25 -1.93
N VAL A 5 11.26 -7.70 -2.50
CA VAL A 5 10.12 -7.13 -1.78
C VAL A 5 8.88 -7.96 -2.11
N ALA A 6 8.17 -8.41 -1.10
CA ALA A 6 6.97 -9.23 -1.21
C ALA A 6 5.79 -8.48 -0.56
N ALA A 7 4.78 -8.15 -1.37
CA ALA A 7 3.48 -7.66 -0.91
C ALA A 7 2.48 -8.81 -0.93
N LEU A 8 1.77 -9.02 0.17
CA LEU A 8 0.90 -10.18 0.39
C LEU A 8 -0.32 -9.81 1.22
N TYR A 9 -1.41 -10.54 0.99
CA TYR A 9 -2.53 -10.59 1.90
C TYR A 9 -3.27 -11.92 1.76
N GLN A 10 -3.98 -12.32 2.80
CA GLN A 10 -4.89 -13.46 2.78
C GLN A 10 -6.02 -13.18 3.76
N PHE A 11 -7.26 -13.20 3.28
CA PHE A 11 -8.43 -13.23 4.15
C PHE A 11 -8.66 -14.67 4.63
N VAL A 12 -8.54 -14.89 5.93
CA VAL A 12 -8.71 -16.19 6.58
C VAL A 12 -8.99 -15.97 8.05
N ARG A 13 -9.78 -16.85 8.66
CA ARG A 13 -10.05 -16.76 10.10
C ARG A 13 -8.84 -17.25 10.90
N PHE A 14 -8.34 -16.39 11.78
CA PHE A 14 -7.30 -16.74 12.75
C PHE A 14 -7.87 -16.72 14.17
N ASP A 15 -7.54 -17.75 14.97
CA ASP A 15 -8.02 -17.88 16.34
C ASP A 15 -6.99 -17.37 17.38
N ASP A 16 -5.70 -17.72 17.25
CA ASP A 16 -4.63 -17.29 18.19
C ASP A 16 -3.64 -16.32 17.53
N LEU A 17 -4.05 -15.06 17.41
CA LEU A 17 -3.22 -14.00 16.83
C LEU A 17 -1.90 -13.77 17.61
N PRO A 18 -1.87 -13.76 18.96
CA PRO A 18 -0.60 -13.62 19.69
C PRO A 18 0.40 -14.74 19.38
N ALA A 19 -0.03 -16.00 19.23
CA ALA A 19 0.86 -17.08 18.85
C ALA A 19 1.40 -16.90 17.43
N ILE A 20 0.52 -16.60 16.46
CA ILE A 20 0.93 -16.35 15.07
C ILE A 20 1.91 -15.17 14.99
N GLN A 21 1.65 -14.10 15.75
CA GLN A 21 2.53 -12.92 15.81
C GLN A 21 3.94 -13.29 16.27
N ARG A 22 4.07 -14.06 17.36
CA ARG A 22 5.39 -14.48 17.87
C ARG A 22 6.15 -15.33 16.86
N VAL A 23 5.47 -16.27 16.20
CA VAL A 23 6.08 -17.16 15.19
C VAL A 23 6.58 -16.35 14.00
N LEU A 24 5.73 -15.48 13.44
CA LEU A 24 6.10 -14.65 12.28
C LEU A 24 7.19 -13.63 12.61
N ASP A 25 7.12 -13.01 13.79
CA ASP A 25 8.14 -12.05 14.23
C ASP A 25 9.50 -12.74 14.38
N GLY A 26 9.54 -13.92 15.01
CA GLY A 26 10.74 -14.73 15.11
C GLY A 26 11.29 -15.16 13.74
N ALA A 27 10.42 -15.65 12.85
CA ALA A 27 10.81 -16.04 11.49
C ALA A 27 11.39 -14.87 10.70
N CYS A 28 10.80 -13.68 10.77
CA CYS A 28 11.33 -12.49 10.10
C CYS A 28 12.70 -12.08 10.65
N HIS A 29 12.85 -12.00 11.97
CA HIS A 29 14.12 -11.60 12.59
C HIS A 29 15.24 -12.62 12.31
N ALA A 30 14.96 -13.91 12.42
CA ALA A 30 15.92 -14.97 12.14
C ALA A 30 16.44 -14.95 10.69
N ASN A 31 15.64 -14.42 9.77
CA ASN A 31 15.96 -14.34 8.34
C ASN A 31 16.34 -12.93 7.87
N GLY A 32 16.56 -11.98 8.79
CA GLY A 32 16.94 -10.60 8.46
C GLY A 32 15.90 -9.83 7.64
N VAL A 33 14.63 -10.27 7.67
CA VAL A 33 13.53 -9.65 6.92
C VAL A 33 13.00 -8.45 7.68
N LYS A 34 12.77 -7.34 6.97
CA LYS A 34 12.17 -6.11 7.49
C LYS A 34 10.88 -5.80 6.76
N GLY A 35 10.02 -4.97 7.33
CA GLY A 35 8.71 -4.70 6.75
C GLY A 35 7.62 -4.55 7.79
N THR A 36 6.39 -4.63 7.34
CA THR A 36 5.21 -4.64 8.21
C THR A 36 4.28 -5.78 7.81
N LEU A 37 3.95 -6.64 8.77
CA LEU A 37 2.86 -7.60 8.70
C LEU A 37 1.77 -7.17 9.69
N LEU A 38 0.54 -7.11 9.20
CA LEU A 38 -0.67 -6.86 9.97
C LEU A 38 -1.42 -8.17 10.12
N LEU A 39 -1.80 -8.50 11.35
CA LEU A 39 -2.60 -9.66 11.70
C LEU A 39 -3.89 -9.17 12.34
N ALA A 40 -5.00 -9.72 11.89
CA ALA A 40 -6.32 -9.50 12.49
C ALA A 40 -7.11 -10.81 12.47
N PRO A 41 -8.25 -10.91 13.19
CA PRO A 41 -9.06 -12.13 13.15
C PRO A 41 -9.49 -12.53 11.73
N GLU A 42 -9.54 -11.55 10.82
CA GLU A 42 -9.88 -11.72 9.40
C GLU A 42 -8.69 -12.07 8.48
N GLY A 43 -7.45 -12.16 8.99
CA GLY A 43 -6.33 -12.70 8.23
C GLY A 43 -5.00 -11.96 8.40
N ILE A 44 -4.22 -11.92 7.31
CA ILE A 44 -2.88 -11.30 7.24
C ILE A 44 -2.78 -10.34 6.04
N ASN A 45 -2.04 -9.23 6.21
CA ASN A 45 -1.67 -8.29 5.14
C ASN A 45 -0.28 -7.74 5.41
N GLY A 46 0.53 -7.51 4.40
CA GLY A 46 1.73 -6.72 4.59
C GLY A 46 2.67 -6.66 3.41
N THR A 47 3.76 -5.92 3.64
CA THR A 47 4.88 -5.83 2.71
C THR A 47 6.16 -6.06 3.51
N ILE A 48 6.96 -7.01 3.04
CA ILE A 48 8.24 -7.40 3.65
C ILE A 48 9.35 -7.40 2.61
N ALA A 49 10.58 -7.15 3.04
CA ALA A 49 11.76 -7.10 2.19
C ALA A 49 12.97 -7.76 2.84
N GLY A 50 13.80 -8.40 2.03
CA GLY A 50 14.95 -9.18 2.47
C GLY A 50 15.74 -9.77 1.30
N THR A 51 16.66 -10.68 1.62
CA THR A 51 17.30 -11.53 0.61
C THR A 51 16.29 -12.48 -0.01
N ASN A 52 16.63 -13.13 -1.13
CA ASN A 52 15.76 -14.11 -1.77
C ASN A 52 15.42 -15.25 -0.80
N GLU A 53 16.44 -15.75 -0.11
CA GLU A 53 16.39 -16.84 0.84
C GLU A 53 15.57 -16.45 2.07
N GLY A 54 15.80 -15.25 2.62
CA GLY A 54 15.09 -14.78 3.80
C GLY A 54 13.61 -14.56 3.55
N ILE A 55 13.25 -13.96 2.41
CA ILE A 55 11.84 -13.85 1.99
C ILE A 55 11.23 -15.23 1.73
N GLY A 56 11.96 -16.13 1.06
CA GLY A 56 11.50 -17.51 0.84
C GLY A 56 11.13 -18.21 2.15
N ALA A 57 12.03 -18.18 3.13
CA ALA A 57 11.83 -18.81 4.43
C ALA A 57 10.62 -18.23 5.21
N VAL A 58 10.41 -16.91 5.16
CA VAL A 58 9.24 -16.26 5.79
C VAL A 58 7.95 -16.62 5.07
N LEU A 59 7.95 -16.62 3.72
CA LEU A 59 6.77 -17.01 2.94
C LEU A 59 6.40 -18.48 3.19
N ASP A 60 7.39 -19.36 3.32
CA ASP A 60 7.15 -20.76 3.64
C ASP A 60 6.52 -20.91 5.03
N HIS A 61 6.97 -20.15 6.03
CA HIS A 61 6.29 -20.09 7.33
C HIS A 61 4.85 -19.59 7.21
N ILE A 62 4.60 -18.51 6.46
CA ILE A 62 3.24 -18.00 6.24
C ILE A 62 2.35 -19.07 5.60
N ARG A 63 2.86 -19.84 4.64
CA ARG A 63 2.11 -20.92 3.97
C ARG A 63 1.76 -22.09 4.90
N THR A 64 2.46 -22.25 6.02
CA THR A 64 2.08 -23.24 7.06
C THR A 64 0.91 -22.79 7.94
N LEU A 65 0.57 -21.50 7.94
CA LEU A 65 -0.55 -21.00 8.72
C LEU A 65 -1.87 -21.53 8.15
N PRO A 66 -2.88 -21.84 9.00
CA PRO A 66 -4.17 -22.32 8.54
C PRO A 66 -4.78 -21.41 7.47
N GLY A 67 -5.11 -21.98 6.32
CA GLY A 67 -5.72 -21.28 5.18
C GLY A 67 -4.81 -20.29 4.43
N CYS A 68 -3.50 -20.29 4.68
CA CYS A 68 -2.51 -19.47 3.96
C CYS A 68 -1.66 -20.25 2.94
N ALA A 69 -1.90 -21.56 2.75
CA ALA A 69 -1.08 -22.40 1.86
C ALA A 69 -0.99 -21.88 0.41
N ALA A 70 -2.07 -21.26 -0.08
CA ALA A 70 -2.19 -20.70 -1.43
C ALA A 70 -2.04 -19.18 -1.49
N ILE A 71 -1.44 -18.55 -0.47
CA ILE A 71 -1.29 -17.09 -0.45
C ILE A 71 -0.60 -16.57 -1.72
N GLU A 72 -1.27 -15.65 -2.41
CA GLU A 72 -0.71 -14.96 -3.56
C GLU A 72 0.24 -13.85 -3.08
N VAL A 73 1.42 -13.77 -3.71
CA VAL A 73 2.46 -12.80 -3.35
C VAL A 73 2.86 -12.04 -4.60
N LYS A 74 2.89 -10.70 -4.51
CA LYS A 74 3.43 -9.83 -5.56
C LYS A 74 4.84 -9.47 -5.23
N GLU A 75 5.72 -9.65 -6.19
CA GLU A 75 7.14 -9.50 -5.99
C GLU A 75 7.69 -8.34 -6.79
N SER A 76 8.57 -7.59 -6.17
CA SER A 76 9.31 -6.51 -6.82
C SER A 76 10.72 -6.47 -6.27
N ARG A 77 11.55 -5.60 -6.85
CA ARG A 77 12.95 -5.48 -6.49
C ARG A 77 13.28 -4.09 -5.98
N ALA A 78 14.22 -4.02 -5.05
CA ALA A 78 14.76 -2.78 -4.53
C ALA A 78 16.30 -2.79 -4.55
N ALA A 79 16.90 -1.61 -4.73
CA ALA A 79 18.35 -1.46 -4.74
C ALA A 79 18.91 -1.55 -3.31
N THR A 80 18.17 -0.97 -2.36
CA THR A 80 18.46 -0.94 -0.93
C THR A 80 17.25 -1.43 -0.14
N MET A 81 17.44 -1.73 1.15
CA MET A 81 16.37 -2.19 2.03
C MET A 81 15.32 -1.08 2.23
N PRO A 82 14.06 -1.25 1.78
CA PRO A 82 13.06 -0.18 1.80
C PRO A 82 12.34 -0.04 3.15
N PHE A 83 12.77 -0.77 4.17
CA PHE A 83 12.22 -0.73 5.52
C PHE A 83 13.32 -0.60 6.57
N HIS A 84 13.13 0.30 7.53
CA HIS A 84 14.10 0.48 8.62
C HIS A 84 14.11 -0.68 9.62
N ARG A 85 12.95 -1.30 9.88
CA ARG A 85 12.74 -2.35 10.90
C ARG A 85 11.60 -3.29 10.52
N MET A 86 11.56 -4.46 11.15
CA MET A 86 10.42 -5.36 11.10
C MET A 86 9.33 -4.92 12.09
N LYS A 87 8.06 -5.11 11.71
CA LYS A 87 6.89 -4.90 12.58
C LYS A 87 5.85 -5.98 12.29
N VAL A 88 5.54 -6.83 13.26
CA VAL A 88 4.32 -7.66 13.21
C VAL A 88 3.30 -7.06 14.16
N ARG A 89 2.14 -6.60 13.65
CA ARG A 89 1.16 -5.82 14.41
C ARG A 89 -0.19 -6.50 14.44
N LEU A 90 -0.75 -6.65 15.64
CA LEU A 90 -2.15 -7.02 15.81
C LEU A 90 -3.06 -5.82 15.54
N LYS A 91 -4.13 -6.04 14.79
CA LYS A 91 -5.13 -5.05 14.38
C LYS A 91 -6.53 -5.64 14.49
N ARG A 92 -7.53 -4.77 14.45
CA ARG A 92 -8.95 -5.17 14.32
C ARG A 92 -9.28 -5.64 12.91
N GLU A 93 -8.69 -4.97 11.93
CA GLU A 93 -8.82 -5.26 10.51
C GLU A 93 -7.41 -5.22 9.87
N ILE A 94 -7.13 -6.11 8.91
CA ILE A 94 -5.90 -6.09 8.11
C ILE A 94 -5.91 -4.97 7.06
N VAL A 95 -7.09 -4.43 6.78
CA VAL A 95 -7.33 -3.17 6.07
C VAL A 95 -8.61 -2.53 6.62
N THR A 96 -8.49 -1.36 7.24
CA THR A 96 -9.59 -0.75 8.00
C THR A 96 -10.59 -0.06 7.07
N MET A 97 -11.79 -0.64 6.93
CA MET A 97 -12.93 0.00 6.28
C MET A 97 -13.99 0.44 7.30
N GLY A 98 -14.00 -0.14 8.50
CA GLY A 98 -14.99 0.18 9.53
C GLY A 98 -16.40 -0.34 9.24
N GLN A 99 -16.51 -1.42 8.46
CA GLN A 99 -17.78 -2.12 8.16
C GLN A 99 -17.68 -3.57 8.66
N PRO A 100 -17.95 -3.85 9.96
CA PRO A 100 -17.71 -5.17 10.56
C PRO A 100 -18.64 -6.26 10.01
N ASP A 101 -19.80 -5.89 9.47
CA ASP A 101 -20.79 -6.82 8.94
C ASP A 101 -20.51 -7.24 7.48
N VAL A 102 -19.54 -6.59 6.82
CA VAL A 102 -19.15 -6.93 5.45
C VAL A 102 -18.24 -8.16 5.49
N ASN A 103 -18.70 -9.26 4.89
CA ASN A 103 -17.89 -10.46 4.71
C ASN A 103 -16.87 -10.24 3.57
N PRO A 104 -15.55 -10.15 3.85
CA PRO A 104 -14.54 -9.93 2.83
C PRO A 104 -14.30 -11.15 1.93
N LEU A 105 -14.97 -12.27 2.17
CA LEU A 105 -14.95 -13.45 1.27
C LEU A 105 -16.10 -13.40 0.24
N ALA A 106 -17.08 -12.50 0.41
CA ALA A 106 -18.24 -12.36 -0.47
C ALA A 106 -18.00 -11.32 -1.57
N THR A 107 -16.81 -11.31 -2.16
CA THR A 107 -16.31 -10.23 -3.02
C THR A 107 -16.99 -10.18 -4.39
N GLY A 108 -16.68 -9.11 -5.15
CA GLY A 108 -17.09 -8.97 -6.53
C GLY A 108 -16.31 -9.89 -7.47
N HIS A 109 -16.49 -9.70 -8.77
CA HIS A 109 -15.79 -10.49 -9.77
C HIS A 109 -14.33 -10.04 -9.90
N TYR A 110 -13.40 -10.99 -9.78
CA TYR A 110 -12.00 -10.76 -10.11
C TYR A 110 -11.84 -10.60 -11.62
N VAL A 111 -11.03 -9.63 -12.01
CA VAL A 111 -10.70 -9.37 -13.42
C VAL A 111 -9.18 -9.38 -13.56
N ALA A 112 -8.68 -10.23 -14.44
CA ALA A 112 -7.25 -10.36 -14.68
C ALA A 112 -6.69 -9.05 -15.27
N PRO A 113 -5.41 -8.71 -15.00
CA PRO A 113 -4.76 -7.54 -15.58
C PRO A 113 -4.95 -7.38 -17.09
N GLU A 114 -4.88 -8.49 -17.82
CA GLU A 114 -4.96 -8.55 -19.28
C GLU A 114 -6.37 -8.19 -19.79
N ASP A 115 -7.40 -8.53 -19.01
CA ASP A 115 -8.82 -8.25 -19.33
C ASP A 115 -9.29 -6.89 -18.78
N TRP A 116 -8.51 -6.28 -17.88
CA TRP A 116 -8.90 -5.05 -17.16
C TRP A 116 -9.19 -3.89 -18.09
N ASN A 117 -8.33 -3.69 -19.10
CA ASN A 117 -8.47 -2.61 -20.06
C ASN A 117 -9.78 -2.68 -20.85
N ALA A 118 -10.23 -3.88 -21.20
CA ALA A 118 -11.47 -4.09 -21.93
C ALA A 118 -12.67 -3.68 -21.07
N LEU A 119 -12.72 -4.16 -19.81
CA LEU A 119 -13.78 -3.83 -18.87
C LEU A 119 -13.93 -2.31 -18.66
N ILE A 120 -12.81 -1.62 -18.42
CA ILE A 120 -12.84 -0.17 -18.16
C ILE A 120 -13.00 0.67 -19.43
N ALA A 121 -12.92 0.05 -20.61
CA ALA A 121 -13.27 0.69 -21.88
C ALA A 121 -14.77 0.59 -22.20
N GLU A 122 -15.50 -0.33 -21.57
CA GLU A 122 -16.92 -0.50 -21.81
C GLU A 122 -17.69 0.79 -21.44
N PRO A 123 -18.52 1.32 -22.36
CA PRO A 123 -19.33 2.49 -22.08
C PRO A 123 -20.24 2.27 -20.86
N GLY A 124 -20.22 3.21 -19.92
CA GLY A 124 -21.03 3.16 -18.71
C GLY A 124 -20.40 2.38 -17.54
N THR A 125 -19.22 1.78 -17.71
CA THR A 125 -18.43 1.26 -16.58
C THR A 125 -17.95 2.41 -15.71
N ILE A 126 -18.35 2.42 -14.45
CA ILE A 126 -17.87 3.36 -13.44
C ILE A 126 -16.58 2.82 -12.86
N LEU A 127 -15.48 3.51 -13.10
CA LEU A 127 -14.17 3.16 -12.61
C LEU A 127 -13.87 3.96 -11.35
N ILE A 128 -13.61 3.31 -10.21
CA ILE A 128 -13.38 3.99 -8.93
C ILE A 128 -12.02 3.58 -8.35
N ASP A 129 -11.21 4.59 -8.03
CA ASP A 129 -9.98 4.41 -7.27
C ASP A 129 -10.31 4.33 -5.78
N THR A 130 -10.04 3.20 -5.13
CA THR A 130 -10.35 3.01 -3.70
C THR A 130 -9.20 3.44 -2.79
N ARG A 131 -8.19 4.11 -3.35
CA ARG A 131 -7.03 4.60 -2.62
C ARG A 131 -7.27 5.95 -1.96
N ASN A 132 -6.35 6.34 -1.10
CA ASN A 132 -6.40 7.65 -0.46
C ASN A 132 -5.91 8.72 -1.45
N ASP A 133 -6.33 9.96 -1.24
CA ASP A 133 -6.02 11.12 -2.07
C ASP A 133 -4.54 11.27 -2.44
N TYR A 134 -3.63 11.09 -1.48
CA TYR A 134 -2.19 11.20 -1.73
C TYR A 134 -1.64 10.07 -2.61
N GLU A 135 -2.34 8.93 -2.72
CA GLU A 135 -1.96 7.84 -3.61
C GLU A 135 -2.48 8.09 -5.03
N VAL A 136 -3.65 8.69 -5.16
CA VAL A 136 -4.27 9.07 -6.44
C VAL A 136 -3.49 10.19 -7.10
N ALA A 137 -3.02 11.17 -6.33
CA ALA A 137 -2.22 12.30 -6.80
C ALA A 137 -0.92 11.89 -7.53
N LEU A 138 -0.41 10.68 -7.29
CA LEU A 138 0.80 10.16 -7.95
C LEU A 138 0.52 9.53 -9.31
N GLY A 139 -0.70 9.06 -9.50
CA GLY A 139 -1.08 8.32 -10.68
C GLY A 139 -2.35 7.53 -10.44
N THR A 140 -3.15 7.37 -11.48
CA THR A 140 -4.41 6.61 -11.45
C THR A 140 -4.73 6.09 -12.86
N PHE A 141 -5.79 5.30 -13.01
CA PHE A 141 -6.26 4.92 -14.34
C PHE A 141 -7.01 6.08 -15.00
N ALA A 142 -6.75 6.29 -16.29
CA ALA A 142 -7.43 7.32 -17.09
C ALA A 142 -8.95 7.17 -17.00
N GLY A 143 -9.62 8.23 -16.52
CA GLY A 143 -11.08 8.27 -16.34
C GLY A 143 -11.59 7.68 -15.02
N ALA A 144 -10.72 7.30 -14.09
CA ALA A 144 -11.14 6.86 -12.75
C ALA A 144 -11.73 8.02 -11.93
N THR A 145 -12.82 7.73 -11.22
CA THR A 145 -13.37 8.58 -10.16
C THR A 145 -12.46 8.52 -8.94
N ASP A 146 -11.99 9.68 -8.49
CA ASP A 146 -11.28 9.86 -7.22
C ASP A 146 -12.27 10.23 -6.11
N PRO A 147 -12.46 9.38 -5.09
CA PRO A 147 -13.29 9.70 -3.92
C PRO A 147 -12.74 10.83 -3.05
N HIS A 148 -11.50 11.24 -3.24
CA HIS A 148 -10.75 12.21 -2.41
C HIS A 148 -10.72 11.85 -0.92
N THR A 149 -10.76 10.55 -0.60
CA THR A 149 -10.74 10.05 0.78
C THR A 149 -9.36 10.23 1.41
N LYS A 150 -9.31 10.70 2.66
CA LYS A 150 -8.06 10.74 3.44
C LYS A 150 -7.72 9.37 4.02
N SER A 151 -8.75 8.54 4.23
CA SER A 151 -8.63 7.18 4.75
C SER A 151 -9.66 6.25 4.11
N PHE A 152 -9.31 4.98 3.92
CA PHE A 152 -10.22 3.99 3.34
C PHE A 152 -11.52 3.79 4.15
N SER A 153 -11.53 4.10 5.45
CA SER A 153 -12.76 4.10 6.27
C SER A 153 -13.78 5.16 5.87
N GLU A 154 -13.40 6.17 5.09
CA GLU A 154 -14.33 7.18 4.54
C GLU A 154 -15.06 6.67 3.29
N PHE A 155 -14.52 5.64 2.61
CA PHE A 155 -15.07 5.14 1.35
C PHE A 155 -16.55 4.74 1.44
N PRO A 156 -17.04 4.03 2.48
CA PRO A 156 -18.47 3.72 2.60
C PRO A 156 -19.37 4.97 2.67
N GLY A 157 -18.92 6.00 3.38
CA GLY A 157 -19.65 7.26 3.49
C GLY A 157 -19.70 8.02 2.16
N TRP A 158 -18.56 8.10 1.48
CA TRP A 158 -18.47 8.67 0.14
C TRP A 158 -19.38 7.94 -0.84
N PHE A 159 -19.32 6.61 -0.89
CA PHE A 159 -20.10 5.82 -1.84
C PHE A 159 -21.61 6.03 -1.66
N ARG A 160 -22.10 5.98 -0.42
CA ARG A 160 -23.53 6.21 -0.11
C ARG A 160 -23.99 7.62 -0.52
N ALA A 161 -23.14 8.63 -0.34
CA ALA A 161 -23.46 10.01 -0.73
C ALA A 161 -23.57 10.19 -2.26
N HIS A 162 -22.75 9.47 -3.04
CA HIS A 162 -22.71 9.58 -4.51
C HIS A 162 -23.51 8.47 -5.21
N ARG A 163 -24.11 7.55 -4.47
CA ARG A 163 -24.80 6.36 -5.01
C ARG A 163 -25.85 6.70 -6.07
N ALA A 164 -26.56 7.82 -5.90
CA ALA A 164 -27.59 8.27 -6.84
C ALA A 164 -27.00 8.69 -8.20
N GLU A 165 -25.75 9.10 -8.26
CA GLU A 165 -25.06 9.55 -9.48
C GLU A 165 -24.74 8.40 -10.42
N PHE A 166 -24.64 7.18 -9.89
CA PHE A 166 -24.31 5.97 -10.64
C PHE A 166 -25.50 5.36 -11.39
N GLY A 167 -26.70 5.91 -11.22
CA GLY A 167 -27.92 5.41 -11.88
C GLY A 167 -28.43 4.08 -11.34
N GLU A 168 -29.35 3.49 -12.09
CA GLU A 168 -29.95 2.19 -11.78
C GLU A 168 -29.08 1.04 -12.34
N ALA A 169 -28.78 0.05 -11.50
CA ALA A 169 -27.94 -1.11 -11.82
C ALA A 169 -26.53 -0.78 -12.41
N PRO A 170 -25.71 0.04 -11.73
CA PRO A 170 -24.39 0.41 -12.23
C PRO A 170 -23.44 -0.78 -12.37
N LYS A 171 -22.60 -0.74 -13.41
CA LYS A 171 -21.41 -1.58 -13.54
C LYS A 171 -20.23 -0.84 -12.93
N VAL A 172 -19.68 -1.36 -11.83
CA VAL A 172 -18.61 -0.70 -11.07
C VAL A 172 -17.33 -1.53 -11.10
N ALA A 173 -16.25 -0.95 -11.59
CA ALA A 173 -14.90 -1.51 -11.56
C ALA A 173 -14.05 -0.76 -10.53
N MET A 174 -13.48 -1.48 -9.57
CA MET A 174 -12.67 -0.92 -8.49
C MET A 174 -11.24 -1.44 -8.50
N PHE A 175 -10.29 -0.58 -8.13
CA PHE A 175 -8.90 -0.97 -7.99
C PHE A 175 -8.24 -0.27 -6.79
N CYS A 176 -7.10 -0.82 -6.37
CA CYS A 176 -6.15 -0.22 -5.44
C CYS A 176 -4.77 -0.80 -5.72
N THR A 177 -3.76 -0.43 -4.92
CA THR A 177 -2.35 -0.84 -5.12
C THR A 177 -2.21 -2.36 -5.26
N GLY A 178 -2.70 -3.10 -4.25
CA GLY A 178 -2.48 -4.54 -4.15
C GLY A 178 -3.76 -5.37 -4.08
N GLY A 179 -4.94 -4.82 -4.39
CA GLY A 179 -6.22 -5.56 -4.40
C GLY A 179 -6.95 -5.65 -3.06
N ILE A 180 -6.26 -5.65 -1.91
CA ILE A 180 -6.89 -5.91 -0.59
C ILE A 180 -8.06 -4.96 -0.22
N ARG A 181 -8.01 -3.67 -0.59
CA ARG A 181 -9.14 -2.75 -0.35
C ARG A 181 -10.36 -3.14 -1.18
N CYS A 182 -10.12 -3.64 -2.40
CA CYS A 182 -11.18 -4.02 -3.32
C CYS A 182 -11.93 -5.28 -2.88
N GLU A 183 -11.26 -6.17 -2.13
CA GLU A 183 -11.94 -7.31 -1.48
C GLU A 183 -13.07 -6.80 -0.57
N LYS A 184 -12.78 -5.79 0.27
CA LYS A 184 -13.77 -5.18 1.15
C LYS A 184 -14.74 -4.26 0.42
N SER A 185 -14.26 -3.40 -0.48
CA SER A 185 -15.13 -2.42 -1.14
C SER A 185 -16.13 -3.09 -2.08
N THR A 186 -15.75 -4.15 -2.80
CA THR A 186 -16.70 -4.89 -3.66
C THR A 186 -17.72 -5.66 -2.82
N ALA A 187 -17.31 -6.32 -1.74
CA ALA A 187 -18.24 -6.97 -0.83
C ALA A 187 -19.22 -5.95 -0.20
N PHE A 188 -18.74 -4.76 0.14
CA PHE A 188 -19.56 -3.65 0.62
C PHE A 188 -20.56 -3.18 -0.42
N LEU A 189 -20.14 -2.91 -1.66
CA LEU A 189 -21.06 -2.50 -2.74
C LEU A 189 -22.15 -3.54 -3.02
N LYS A 190 -21.83 -4.84 -2.92
CA LYS A 190 -22.83 -5.92 -3.02
C LYS A 190 -23.85 -5.86 -1.89
N ALA A 191 -23.40 -5.59 -0.66
CA ALA A 191 -24.30 -5.41 0.48
C ALA A 191 -25.19 -4.16 0.33
N GLU A 192 -24.71 -3.14 -0.39
CA GLU A 192 -25.48 -1.94 -0.79
C GLU A 192 -26.35 -2.17 -2.03
N GLY A 193 -26.47 -3.41 -2.52
CA GLY A 193 -27.36 -3.79 -3.62
C GLY A 193 -26.80 -3.56 -5.03
N ILE A 194 -25.49 -3.36 -5.18
CA ILE A 194 -24.85 -3.35 -6.51
C ILE A 194 -24.47 -4.76 -6.91
N GLU A 195 -25.10 -5.27 -7.98
CA GLU A 195 -24.83 -6.62 -8.47
C GLU A 195 -23.55 -6.69 -9.32
N GLN A 196 -23.35 -5.71 -10.20
CA GLN A 196 -22.25 -5.69 -11.17
C GLN A 196 -20.99 -5.02 -10.59
N VAL A 197 -20.35 -5.68 -9.64
CA VAL A 197 -19.08 -5.22 -9.04
C VAL A 197 -17.89 -6.05 -9.51
N TYR A 198 -16.84 -5.37 -9.95
CA TYR A 198 -15.63 -5.96 -10.48
C TYR A 198 -14.42 -5.34 -9.79
N HIS A 199 -13.35 -6.09 -9.66
CA HIS A 199 -12.09 -5.52 -9.22
C HIS A 199 -10.87 -6.17 -9.85
N LEU A 200 -9.83 -5.36 -9.98
CA LEU A 200 -8.56 -5.75 -10.58
C LEU A 200 -7.87 -6.79 -9.69
N LYS A 201 -7.79 -8.03 -10.19
CA LYS A 201 -7.07 -9.12 -9.52
C LYS A 201 -5.60 -8.71 -9.41
N GLY A 202 -5.08 -8.76 -8.20
CA GLY A 202 -3.71 -8.37 -7.94
C GLY A 202 -3.49 -6.86 -7.74
N GLY A 203 -4.47 -6.01 -8.09
CA GLY A 203 -4.36 -4.56 -8.03
C GLY A 203 -3.41 -3.97 -9.07
N ILE A 204 -3.11 -2.68 -8.92
CA ILE A 204 -2.24 -1.92 -9.84
C ILE A 204 -0.87 -2.58 -9.99
N LEU A 205 -0.32 -3.19 -8.93
CA LEU A 205 0.98 -3.87 -9.02
C LEU A 205 0.98 -5.01 -10.05
N ALA A 206 -0.06 -5.84 -10.07
CA ALA A 206 -0.18 -6.91 -11.07
C ALA A 206 -0.40 -6.34 -12.48
N TYR A 207 -1.16 -5.24 -12.59
CA TYR A 207 -1.34 -4.54 -13.87
C TYR A 207 -0.02 -4.02 -14.44
N LEU A 208 0.78 -3.32 -13.63
CA LEU A 208 2.09 -2.79 -14.05
C LEU A 208 3.13 -3.88 -14.32
N GLU A 209 2.91 -5.09 -13.83
CA GLU A 209 3.77 -6.25 -14.09
C GLU A 209 3.40 -6.96 -15.40
N HIS A 210 2.10 -7.13 -15.67
CA HIS A 210 1.63 -7.97 -16.76
C HIS A 210 1.20 -7.22 -18.02
N VAL A 211 0.73 -5.98 -17.90
CA VAL A 211 0.26 -5.18 -19.05
C VAL A 211 1.40 -4.33 -19.60
N PRO A 212 1.74 -4.46 -20.91
CA PRO A 212 2.79 -3.66 -21.52
C PRO A 212 2.50 -2.15 -21.46
N PRO A 213 3.53 -1.29 -21.31
CA PRO A 213 3.35 0.16 -21.25
C PRO A 213 2.58 0.74 -22.45
N GLU A 214 2.75 0.17 -23.64
CA GLU A 214 2.10 0.63 -24.87
C GLU A 214 0.59 0.40 -24.88
N GLN A 215 0.11 -0.51 -24.04
CA GLN A 215 -1.32 -0.83 -23.85
C GLN A 215 -1.84 -0.27 -22.52
N SER A 216 -1.00 0.41 -21.76
CA SER A 216 -1.33 0.89 -20.43
C SER A 216 -2.38 2.00 -20.48
N ARG A 217 -3.37 1.88 -19.60
CA ARG A 217 -4.31 2.96 -19.25
C ARG A 217 -3.98 3.61 -17.91
N TRP A 218 -2.90 3.16 -17.27
CA TRP A 218 -2.35 3.77 -16.06
C TRP A 218 -1.54 5.03 -16.40
N GLU A 219 -1.78 6.11 -15.68
CA GLU A 219 -1.10 7.40 -15.79
C GLU A 219 -0.32 7.69 -14.50
N GLY A 220 0.91 8.17 -14.61
CA GLY A 220 1.77 8.47 -13.45
C GLY A 220 2.41 7.22 -12.81
N GLU A 221 2.62 7.25 -11.50
CA GLU A 221 3.28 6.21 -10.73
C GLU A 221 2.38 5.65 -9.62
N CYS A 222 2.59 4.39 -9.25
CA CYS A 222 1.81 3.73 -8.21
C CYS A 222 2.46 3.88 -6.84
N PHE A 223 1.80 4.56 -5.91
CA PHE A 223 2.27 4.68 -4.52
C PHE A 223 2.43 3.31 -3.84
N VAL A 224 3.55 3.12 -3.11
CA VAL A 224 3.82 1.96 -2.28
C VAL A 224 4.22 2.36 -0.85
N PHE A 225 3.86 1.52 0.12
CA PHE A 225 3.94 1.82 1.56
C PHE A 225 5.33 1.56 2.17
N ASP A 226 6.39 1.95 1.47
CA ASP A 226 7.77 1.77 1.88
C ASP A 226 8.68 2.88 1.34
N GLU A 227 9.99 2.83 1.63
CA GLU A 227 10.91 3.93 1.28
C GLU A 227 11.17 4.07 -0.22
N ARG A 228 10.61 3.20 -1.08
CA ARG A 228 10.57 3.43 -2.54
C ARG A 228 9.57 4.50 -2.93
N VAL A 229 8.56 4.76 -2.09
CA VAL A 229 7.47 5.74 -2.28
C VAL A 229 6.51 5.39 -3.41
N SER A 230 7.03 5.03 -4.57
CA SER A 230 6.27 4.72 -5.76
C SER A 230 6.98 3.69 -6.65
N VAL A 231 6.21 3.08 -7.54
CA VAL A 231 6.71 2.20 -8.61
C VAL A 231 6.03 2.53 -9.94
N SER A 232 6.77 2.38 -11.03
CA SER A 232 6.30 2.51 -12.40
C SER A 232 6.17 1.13 -13.08
N HIS A 233 5.89 1.13 -14.38
CA HIS A 233 5.81 -0.07 -15.21
C HIS A 233 7.00 -1.03 -15.04
N GLY A 234 6.71 -2.33 -14.97
CA GLY A 234 7.67 -3.36 -14.62
C GLY A 234 8.09 -3.35 -13.14
N LEU A 235 7.29 -2.71 -12.28
CA LEU A 235 7.52 -2.59 -10.83
C LEU A 235 8.88 -1.97 -10.46
N LYS A 236 9.38 -1.10 -11.33
CA LYS A 236 10.62 -0.34 -11.10
C LYS A 236 10.34 0.78 -10.10
N PRO A 237 11.25 1.09 -9.17
CA PRO A 237 11.09 2.28 -8.32
C PRO A 237 10.89 3.53 -9.17
N GLY A 238 9.99 4.39 -8.70
CA GLY A 238 9.73 5.67 -9.31
C GLY A 238 10.58 6.80 -8.75
N ASP A 239 10.23 8.04 -9.12
CA ASP A 239 11.04 9.24 -8.83
C ASP A 239 10.52 10.09 -7.65
N TYR A 240 9.47 9.62 -6.96
CA TYR A 240 8.90 10.33 -5.81
C TYR A 240 9.70 10.10 -4.53
N GLU A 241 9.72 11.12 -3.68
CA GLU A 241 10.28 11.07 -2.34
C GLU A 241 9.23 11.39 -1.29
N LEU A 242 9.40 10.93 -0.05
CA LEU A 242 8.51 11.32 1.04
C LEU A 242 9.01 12.59 1.72
N CYS A 243 8.12 13.58 1.87
CA CYS A 243 8.37 14.68 2.79
C CYS A 243 8.62 14.11 4.19
N ARG A 244 9.80 14.34 4.75
CA ARG A 244 10.16 13.81 6.08
C ARG A 244 9.42 14.51 7.23
N ALA A 245 8.63 15.55 6.95
CA ALA A 245 7.77 16.22 7.91
C ALA A 245 6.32 15.71 7.88
N CYS A 246 5.65 15.74 6.72
CA CYS A 246 4.23 15.37 6.60
C CYS A 246 3.98 13.99 6.00
N ARG A 247 5.01 13.32 5.48
CA ARG A 247 4.92 12.01 4.80
C ARG A 247 4.06 12.02 3.52
N LEU A 248 3.75 13.18 2.97
CA LEU A 248 3.21 13.26 1.61
C LEU A 248 4.32 12.95 0.60
N PRO A 249 4.00 12.21 -0.47
CA PRO A 249 4.92 12.02 -1.59
C PRO A 249 5.15 13.34 -2.34
N LEU A 250 6.36 13.55 -2.83
CA LEU A 250 6.83 14.75 -3.50
C LEU A 250 7.48 14.35 -4.83
N GLY A 251 6.94 14.88 -5.92
CA GLY A 251 7.52 14.76 -7.26
C GLY A 251 8.59 15.83 -7.49
N ALA A 252 8.97 16.02 -8.76
CA ALA A 252 9.95 17.04 -9.14
C ALA A 252 9.42 18.46 -8.89
N GLU A 253 8.14 18.72 -9.17
CA GLU A 253 7.53 20.04 -9.00
C GLU A 253 7.43 20.43 -7.52
N GLU A 254 6.98 19.53 -6.65
CA GLU A 254 6.89 19.82 -5.22
C GLU A 254 8.27 20.05 -4.60
N ARG A 255 9.30 19.33 -5.07
CA ARG A 255 10.69 19.52 -4.63
C ARG A 255 11.34 20.80 -5.16
N ALA A 256 10.84 21.35 -6.27
CA ALA A 256 11.30 22.63 -6.81
C ALA A 256 10.66 23.85 -6.10
N SER A 257 9.66 23.62 -5.24
CA SER A 257 9.00 24.69 -4.48
C SER A 257 9.99 25.44 -3.57
N PRO A 258 9.91 26.78 -3.47
CA PRO A 258 10.72 27.54 -2.50
C PRO A 258 10.36 27.22 -1.03
N LEU A 259 9.23 26.55 -0.80
CA LEU A 259 8.80 26.08 0.52
C LEU A 259 9.28 24.65 0.82
N TYR A 260 10.00 24.03 -0.10
CA TYR A 260 10.61 22.73 0.13
C TYR A 260 11.97 22.89 0.79
N GLU A 261 12.12 22.23 1.93
CA GLU A 261 13.41 22.10 2.61
C GLU A 261 13.57 20.63 3.01
N ALA A 262 14.58 19.98 2.44
CA ALA A 262 14.82 18.55 2.63
C ALA A 262 14.87 18.19 4.11
N GLY A 263 14.09 17.18 4.51
CA GLY A 263 13.99 16.78 5.90
C GLY A 263 12.99 17.57 6.76
N ILE A 264 12.63 18.79 6.35
CA ILE A 264 12.04 19.81 7.24
C ILE A 264 10.63 20.22 6.83
N SER A 265 10.38 20.54 5.56
CA SER A 265 9.06 20.96 5.10
C SER A 265 8.87 20.80 3.59
N CYS A 266 7.61 20.90 3.15
CA CYS A 266 7.20 21.01 1.75
C CYS A 266 6.06 22.04 1.64
N SER A 267 5.69 22.40 0.41
CA SER A 267 4.56 23.31 0.13
C SER A 267 3.28 22.95 0.88
N ALA A 268 2.95 21.66 1.00
CA ALA A 268 1.73 21.19 1.65
C ALA A 268 1.73 21.34 3.18
N CYS A 269 2.91 21.37 3.83
CA CYS A 269 2.97 21.43 5.29
C CYS A 269 3.69 22.66 5.85
N HIS A 270 4.38 23.44 5.03
CA HIS A 270 5.17 24.58 5.48
C HIS A 270 4.35 25.52 6.39
N ALA A 271 3.13 25.87 5.97
CA ALA A 271 2.25 26.76 6.74
C ALA A 271 1.62 26.10 7.98
N THR A 272 1.50 24.78 8.03
CA THR A 272 0.82 24.06 9.12
C THR A 272 1.78 23.55 10.19
N ARG A 273 3.11 23.67 9.98
CA ARG A 273 4.11 23.30 10.99
C ARG A 273 4.51 24.52 11.79
N THR A 274 4.71 24.31 13.10
CA THR A 274 5.26 25.35 13.98
C THR A 274 6.78 25.44 13.81
N ASP A 275 7.38 26.54 14.27
CA ASP A 275 8.85 26.69 14.26
C ASP A 275 9.53 25.60 15.10
N GLU A 276 8.96 25.26 16.25
CA GLU A 276 9.46 24.18 17.10
C GLU A 276 9.44 22.83 16.36
N GLN A 277 8.36 22.54 15.63
CA GLN A 277 8.28 21.32 14.82
C GLN A 277 9.33 21.31 13.70
N ARG A 278 9.51 22.42 13.00
CA ARG A 278 10.54 22.56 11.96
C ARG A 278 11.95 22.37 12.52
N ALA A 279 12.26 23.00 13.66
CA ALA A 279 13.55 22.86 14.33
C ALA A 279 13.84 21.40 14.72
N ARG A 280 12.84 20.68 15.24
CA ARG A 280 12.97 19.23 15.53
C ARG A 280 13.23 18.41 14.27
N TYR A 281 12.55 18.71 13.17
CA TYR A 281 12.77 18.00 11.90
C TYR A 281 14.15 18.30 11.31
N ALA A 282 14.61 19.54 11.43
CA ALA A 282 15.95 19.96 11.01
C ALA A 282 17.04 19.22 11.80
N GLU A 283 16.88 19.12 13.12
CA GLU A 283 17.83 18.38 13.95
C GLU A 283 17.85 16.89 13.59
N ARG A 284 16.69 16.26 13.38
CA ARG A 284 16.65 14.88 12.87
C ARG A 284 17.38 14.75 11.53
N GLN A 285 17.12 15.64 10.56
CA GLN A 285 17.78 15.62 9.26
C GLN A 285 19.31 15.78 9.39
N ARG A 286 19.75 16.64 10.30
CA ARG A 286 21.18 16.82 10.61
C ARG A 286 21.78 15.55 11.19
N GLN A 287 21.12 14.90 12.14
CA GLN A 287 21.60 13.63 12.72
C GLN A 287 21.65 12.50 11.69
N GLU A 288 20.67 12.43 10.79
CA GLU A 288 20.67 11.50 9.65
C GLU A 288 21.88 11.75 8.73
N ALA A 289 22.16 13.00 8.38
CA ALA A 289 23.31 13.35 7.53
C ALA A 289 24.65 13.03 8.22
N LEU A 290 24.77 13.31 9.53
CA LEU A 290 25.96 12.98 10.31
C LEU A 290 26.19 11.47 10.40
N ALA A 291 25.15 10.67 10.60
CA ALA A 291 25.25 9.22 10.62
C ALA A 291 25.65 8.67 9.24
N ALA A 292 25.02 9.17 8.17
CA ALA A 292 25.36 8.78 6.80
C ALA A 292 26.84 9.08 6.46
N ALA A 293 27.36 10.23 6.91
CA ALA A 293 28.78 10.58 6.75
C ALA A 293 29.73 9.62 7.48
N ARG A 294 29.26 8.94 8.54
CA ARG A 294 30.00 7.87 9.25
C ARG A 294 29.74 6.47 8.69
N GLY A 295 28.86 6.31 7.70
CA GLY A 295 28.41 5.00 7.22
C GLY A 295 27.46 4.28 8.18
N GLU A 296 26.89 5.01 9.14
CA GLU A 296 25.95 4.50 10.14
C GLU A 296 24.50 4.80 9.76
N ALA A 297 23.57 4.03 10.32
CA ALA A 297 22.14 4.35 10.25
C ALA A 297 21.74 5.23 11.44
N HIS A 298 20.88 6.21 11.21
CA HIS A 298 20.20 6.94 12.30
C HIS A 298 18.75 6.46 12.47
N VAL A 299 17.95 6.50 11.40
CA VAL A 299 16.53 6.10 11.45
C VAL A 299 16.40 4.59 11.55
N GLY A 300 15.81 4.15 12.66
CA GLY A 300 15.59 2.73 12.94
C GLY A 300 16.85 1.95 13.32
N ALA A 301 17.94 2.65 13.64
CA ALA A 301 19.09 2.05 14.27
C ALA A 301 18.73 1.52 15.66
N THR A 302 19.29 0.35 16.00
CA THR A 302 19.26 -0.21 17.35
C THR A 302 20.63 -0.01 17.95
N TYR A 303 20.74 0.94 18.89
CA TYR A 303 21.94 1.10 19.70
C TYR A 303 21.83 0.10 20.85
N SER A 304 22.83 -0.75 21.05
CA SER A 304 22.94 -1.50 22.29
C SER A 304 23.22 -0.53 23.43
N ASP A 305 22.71 -0.79 24.64
CA ASP A 305 22.92 0.05 25.85
C ASP A 305 24.39 0.14 26.31
N ALA A 306 25.37 -0.19 25.46
CA ALA A 306 26.79 -0.25 25.75
C ALA A 306 27.63 0.85 25.08
N ASP A 307 26.99 1.85 24.44
CA ASP A 307 27.66 3.04 23.88
C ASP A 307 27.40 4.30 24.73
#